data_AF-A0A354IAX3-F1
#
_entry.id   AF-A0A354IAX3-F1
#
_cell.length_a   1.000
_cell.length_b   1.000
_cell.length_c   1.000
_cell.angle_alpha   90.00
_cell.angle_beta   90.00
_cell.angle_gamma   90.00
#
_symmetry.space_group_name_H-M   'P 1'
#
loop_
_entity.id
_entity.type
_entity.pdbx_description
1 polymer ?
#
loop_
_entity_poly.entity_id
_entity_poly.type
_entity_poly.pdbx_seq_one_letter_code
_entity_poly.pdbx_strand_id
1 'polypeptide(L)'
;MNQFDMLIFAVGSSDVQLLANRFLKKIKFLKPVLYVWLEAGGIDSHILSIDYSQAGCFECLYTDKKGNLINNKVNKMTEEQIEKNVIRNSCGATRVAYGTSILLRTTSTVLDVVQRLF
;
A
#
# COMPACT_ATOMS: atom_id res chain seq x y z
N MET A 1 -19.95 11.58 -2.65
CA MET A 1 -19.00 10.69 -1.94
C MET A 1 -19.49 10.28 -0.53
N ASN A 2 -20.80 10.31 -0.24
CA ASN A 2 -21.37 9.89 1.05
C ASN A 2 -22.06 8.51 0.99
N GLN A 3 -21.89 7.77 -0.09
CA GLN A 3 -22.53 6.46 -0.28
C GLN A 3 -21.70 5.29 0.28
N PHE A 4 -20.47 5.58 0.73
CA PHE A 4 -19.52 4.57 1.18
C PHE A 4 -19.00 4.95 2.56
N ASP A 5 -18.79 3.95 3.41
CA ASP A 5 -18.26 4.13 4.75
C ASP A 5 -16.74 4.00 4.84
N MET A 6 -16.10 3.51 3.79
CA MET A 6 -14.66 3.27 3.72
C MET A 6 -14.20 3.14 2.27
N LEU A 7 -12.92 3.42 2.01
CA LEU A 7 -12.24 3.09 0.76
C LEU A 7 -11.11 2.07 1.03
N ILE A 8 -10.95 1.08 0.15
CA ILE A 8 -9.87 0.10 0.23
C ILE A 8 -9.13 0.08 -1.12
N PHE A 9 -7.86 0.48 -1.11
CA PHE A 9 -6.96 0.42 -2.25
C PHE A 9 -6.13 -0.86 -2.16
N ALA A 10 -6.50 -1.86 -2.96
CA ALA A 10 -5.77 -3.11 -3.15
C ALA A 10 -5.23 -3.22 -4.59
N VAL A 11 -4.71 -2.10 -5.12
CA VAL A 11 -4.16 -2.03 -6.48
C VAL A 11 -2.66 -2.28 -6.47
N GLY A 12 -2.15 -3.10 -7.38
CA GLY A 12 -0.72 -3.46 -7.48
C GLY A 12 0.20 -2.35 -8.02
N SER A 13 -0.14 -1.08 -7.82
CA SER A 13 0.63 0.07 -8.28
C SER A 13 0.72 1.12 -7.17
N SER A 14 1.93 1.33 -6.66
CA SER A 14 2.20 2.40 -5.68
C SER A 14 1.91 3.78 -6.24
N ASP A 15 2.11 4.02 -7.54
CA ASP A 15 1.82 5.30 -8.18
C ASP A 15 0.33 5.64 -8.13
N VAL A 16 -0.53 4.66 -8.44
CA VAL A 16 -1.99 4.84 -8.34
C VAL A 16 -2.40 5.12 -6.90
N GLN A 17 -1.82 4.41 -5.94
CA GLN A 17 -2.09 4.63 -4.51
C GLN A 17 -1.60 6.02 -4.04
N LEU A 18 -0.44 6.49 -4.51
CA LEU A 18 0.09 7.83 -4.21
C LEU A 18 -0.79 8.93 -4.81
N LEU A 19 -1.25 8.76 -6.06
CA LEU A 19 -2.18 9.69 -6.70
C LEU A 19 -3.50 9.79 -5.94
N ALA A 20 -4.08 8.65 -5.57
CA ALA A 20 -5.28 8.61 -4.74
C ALA A 20 -5.05 9.30 -3.39
N ASN A 21 -3.92 9.03 -2.74
CA ASN A 21 -3.57 9.65 -1.46
C ASN A 21 -3.51 11.17 -1.53
N ARG A 22 -2.83 11.71 -2.55
CA ARG A 22 -2.71 13.16 -2.75
C ARG A 22 -4.08 13.80 -2.94
N PHE A 23 -4.94 13.19 -3.74
CA PHE A 23 -6.31 13.66 -3.96
C PHE A 23 -7.13 13.63 -2.67
N LEU A 24 -7.15 12.50 -1.97
CA LEU A 24 -7.94 12.30 -0.75
C LEU A 24 -7.47 13.20 0.41
N LYS A 25 -6.15 13.41 0.55
CA LYS A 25 -5.59 14.38 1.51
C LYS A 25 -6.02 15.80 1.16
N LYS A 26 -5.98 16.19 -0.12
CA LYS A 26 -6.37 17.53 -0.59
C LYS A 26 -7.82 17.86 -0.26
N ILE A 27 -8.73 16.90 -0.45
CA ILE A 27 -10.16 17.10 -0.14
C ILE A 27 -10.52 16.82 1.32
N LYS A 28 -9.54 16.47 2.18
CA LYS A 28 -9.74 16.07 3.59
C LYS A 28 -10.83 15.01 3.73
N PHE A 29 -10.69 13.91 2.99
CA PHE A 29 -11.69 12.84 3.00
C PHE A 29 -11.92 12.28 4.42
N LEU A 30 -13.19 12.20 4.84
CA LEU A 30 -13.56 12.00 6.25
C LEU A 30 -13.76 10.54 6.66
N LYS A 31 -13.83 9.61 5.70
CA LYS A 31 -14.02 8.19 5.99
C LYS A 31 -12.67 7.47 6.00
N PRO A 32 -12.52 6.35 6.72
CA PRO A 32 -11.29 5.58 6.73
C PRO A 32 -10.86 5.13 5.32
N VAL A 33 -9.56 5.17 5.06
CA VAL A 33 -8.97 4.72 3.80
C VAL A 33 -7.88 3.70 4.09
N LEU A 34 -8.02 2.50 3.54
CA LEU A 34 -7.03 1.44 3.67
C LEU A 34 -6.18 1.39 2.40
N TYR A 35 -4.86 1.41 2.57
CA TYR A 35 -3.90 1.07 1.53
C TYR A 35 -3.33 -0.30 1.82
N VAL A 36 -3.50 -1.22 0.88
CA VAL A 36 -3.08 -2.62 1.00
C VAL A 36 -2.13 -2.93 -0.14
N TRP A 37 -0.95 -3.46 0.19
CA TRP A 37 0.01 -3.88 -0.82
C TRP A 37 0.80 -5.11 -0.38
N LEU A 38 1.19 -5.90 -1.37
CA LEU A 38 2.16 -6.97 -1.18
C LEU A 38 3.54 -6.39 -1.42
N GLU A 39 4.50 -6.82 -0.63
CA GLU A 39 5.88 -6.49 -0.87
C GLU A 39 6.42 -7.26 -2.08
N ALA A 40 7.42 -6.69 -2.76
CA ALA A 40 7.94 -7.24 -3.99
C ALA A 40 8.34 -8.72 -3.86
N GLY A 41 8.84 -9.21 -2.73
CA GLY A 41 9.25 -10.62 -2.59
C GLY A 41 8.11 -11.61 -2.37
N GLY A 42 6.87 -11.16 -2.21
CA GLY A 42 5.72 -12.04 -1.99
C GLY A 42 5.72 -12.83 -0.68
N ILE A 43 6.55 -12.42 0.28
CA ILE A 43 6.63 -12.98 1.64
C ILE A 43 5.90 -12.07 2.64
N ASP A 44 6.02 -10.75 2.46
CA ASP A 44 5.44 -9.74 3.33
C ASP A 44 4.31 -8.98 2.63
N SER A 45 3.40 -8.46 3.44
CA SER A 45 2.29 -7.60 3.01
C SER A 45 2.03 -6.54 4.06
N HIS A 46 1.46 -5.42 3.64
CA HIS A 46 1.21 -4.29 4.50
C HIS A 46 -0.22 -3.80 4.33
N ILE A 47 -0.79 -3.33 5.44
CA ILE A 47 -2.10 -2.70 5.51
C ILE A 47 -1.92 -1.42 6.30
N LEU A 48 -2.23 -0.27 5.68
CA LEU A 48 -2.21 1.03 6.32
C LEU A 48 -3.63 1.60 6.35
N SER A 49 -4.19 1.80 7.53
CA SER A 49 -5.42 2.57 7.72
C SER A 49 -5.08 4.05 7.90
N ILE A 50 -5.80 4.91 7.19
CA ILE A 50 -5.62 6.36 7.20
C ILE A 50 -6.93 7.05 7.54
N ASP A 51 -6.84 7.93 8.51
CA ASP A 51 -7.80 9.00 8.78
C ASP A 51 -7.15 10.32 8.37
N TYR A 52 -7.67 10.96 7.32
CA TYR A 52 -7.09 12.21 6.80
C TYR A 52 -7.36 13.42 7.70
N SER A 53 -8.18 13.28 8.74
CA SER A 53 -8.29 14.29 9.82
C SER A 53 -7.06 14.30 10.74
N GLN A 54 -6.27 13.22 10.75
CA GLN A 54 -5.08 13.07 11.57
C GLN A 54 -3.78 13.37 10.80
N ALA A 55 -2.68 13.50 11.56
CA ALA A 55 -1.34 13.63 11.00
C ALA A 55 -0.88 12.29 10.40
N GLY A 56 -0.22 12.35 9.24
CA GLY A 56 0.17 11.19 8.47
C GLY A 56 -0.65 11.02 7.18
N CYS A 57 -0.09 10.27 6.24
CA CYS A 57 -0.74 9.83 5.00
C CYS A 57 0.08 8.68 4.36
N PHE A 58 -0.41 8.11 3.26
CA PHE A 58 0.30 7.02 2.57
C PHE A 58 1.62 7.51 1.98
N GLU A 59 1.61 8.71 1.38
CA GLU A 59 2.82 9.34 0.84
C GLU A 59 3.88 9.63 1.91
N CYS A 60 3.49 9.79 3.19
CA CYS A 60 4.48 9.91 4.27
C CYS A 60 5.40 8.70 4.37
N LEU A 61 5.01 7.51 3.88
CA LEU A 61 5.91 6.35 3.81
C LEU A 61 7.01 6.51 2.76
N TYR A 62 6.78 7.36 1.76
CA TYR A 62 7.67 7.63 0.62
C TYR A 62 8.36 8.99 0.73
N THR A 63 8.34 9.62 1.91
CA THR A 63 8.92 10.95 2.11
C THR A 63 9.85 10.98 3.31
N ASP A 64 11.03 11.58 3.14
CA ASP A 64 11.97 11.84 4.23
C ASP A 64 11.53 13.05 5.09
N LYS A 65 12.33 13.40 6.11
CA LYS A 65 12.05 14.56 6.99
C LYS A 65 12.16 15.92 6.26
N LYS A 66 12.79 15.96 5.09
CA LYS A 66 13.02 17.17 4.29
C LYS A 66 11.98 17.32 3.16
N GLY A 67 11.09 16.35 2.98
CA GLY A 67 10.09 16.36 1.91
C GLY A 67 10.54 15.67 0.62
N ASN A 68 11.73 15.05 0.59
CA ASN A 68 12.21 14.36 -0.61
C ASN A 68 11.55 13.00 -0.76
N LEU A 69 11.27 12.62 -2.00
CA LEU A 69 10.81 11.27 -2.31
C LEU A 69 11.92 10.26 -2.05
N ILE A 70 11.57 9.21 -1.34
CA ILE A 70 12.41 8.06 -1.02
C ILE A 70 11.62 6.78 -1.24
N ASN A 71 12.32 5.64 -1.23
CA ASN A 71 11.65 4.35 -1.18
C ASN A 71 10.76 4.23 0.07
N ASN A 72 9.75 3.39 -0.03
CA ASN A 72 8.82 3.14 1.07
C ASN A 72 9.58 2.67 2.32
N LYS A 73 9.50 3.45 3.40
CA LYS A 73 10.22 3.23 4.66
C LYS A 73 9.85 1.93 5.39
N VAL A 74 8.72 1.31 5.06
CA VAL A 74 8.28 0.06 5.71
C VAL A 74 8.54 -1.17 4.87
N ASN A 75 9.14 -1.03 3.68
CA ASN A 75 9.65 -2.18 2.95
C ASN A 75 10.73 -2.87 3.77
N LYS A 76 10.67 -4.19 3.87
CA LYS A 76 11.64 -5.03 4.56
C LYS A 76 12.74 -5.55 3.64
N MET A 77 12.47 -5.65 2.34
CA MET A 77 13.41 -6.12 1.34
C MET A 77 14.33 -5.02 0.87
N THR A 78 15.59 -5.41 0.65
CA THR A 78 16.58 -4.55 0.01
C THR A 78 16.39 -4.51 -1.50
N GLU A 79 16.88 -3.46 -2.15
CA GLU A 79 16.83 -3.34 -3.62
C GLU A 79 17.52 -4.52 -4.32
N GLU A 80 18.65 -4.99 -3.79
CA GLU A 80 19.36 -6.17 -4.30
C GLU A 80 18.48 -7.43 -4.25
N GLN A 81 17.70 -7.61 -3.19
CA GLN A 81 16.77 -8.74 -3.07
C GLN A 81 15.60 -8.60 -4.05
N ILE A 82 15.12 -7.39 -4.32
CA ILE A 82 14.08 -7.14 -5.31
C ILE A 82 14.61 -7.54 -6.69
N GLU A 83 15.78 -7.06 -7.09
CA GLU A 83 16.37 -7.34 -8.40
C GLU A 83 16.55 -8.84 -8.66
N LYS A 84 16.96 -9.61 -7.64
CA LYS A 84 17.11 -11.07 -7.74
C LYS A 84 15.79 -11.81 -7.92
N ASN A 85 14.70 -11.29 -7.36
CA ASN A 85 13.38 -11.94 -7.38
C ASN A 85 12.49 -11.47 -8.56
N VAL A 86 12.89 -10.41 -9.26
CA VAL A 86 12.17 -9.90 -10.43
C VAL A 86 12.36 -10.82 -11.62
N ILE A 87 11.26 -11.45 -12.06
CA ILE A 87 11.23 -12.30 -13.25
C ILE A 87 11.22 -11.39 -14.50
N ARG A 88 12.36 -11.33 -15.18
CA ARG A 88 12.53 -10.52 -16.41
C ARG A 88 12.12 -11.31 -17.65
N ASN A 89 10.85 -11.25 -18.03
CA ASN A 89 10.30 -11.94 -19.21
C ASN A 89 10.45 -11.17 -20.53
N SER A 90 11.46 -10.32 -20.68
CA SER A 90 11.76 -9.53 -21.91
C SER A 90 10.65 -8.60 -22.45
N CYS A 91 9.42 -8.65 -21.95
CA CYS A 91 8.29 -7.77 -22.27
C CYS A 91 7.93 -6.80 -21.14
N GLY A 92 8.94 -6.32 -20.41
CA GLY A 92 8.73 -5.61 -19.15
C GLY A 92 8.60 -6.62 -18.01
N ALA A 93 9.56 -6.60 -17.09
CA ALA A 93 9.62 -7.59 -16.02
C ALA A 93 8.30 -7.66 -15.26
N THR A 94 7.68 -8.84 -15.23
CA THR A 94 6.30 -9.01 -14.79
C THR A 94 6.27 -9.92 -13.59
N ARG A 95 6.13 -9.26 -12.44
CA ARG A 95 5.67 -9.79 -11.14
C ARG A 95 6.55 -10.86 -10.51
N VAL A 96 6.86 -10.65 -9.24
CA VAL A 96 7.31 -11.72 -8.37
C VAL A 96 6.10 -12.61 -8.08
N ALA A 97 6.28 -13.92 -8.13
CA ALA A 97 5.22 -14.86 -7.79
C ALA A 97 4.80 -14.65 -6.33
N TYR A 98 3.56 -14.21 -6.10
CA TYR A 98 3.01 -14.06 -4.75
C TYR A 98 2.51 -15.42 -4.26
N GLY A 99 2.85 -15.80 -3.03
CA GLY A 99 2.31 -17.02 -2.43
C GLY A 99 0.80 -16.91 -2.13
N THR A 100 0.04 -17.97 -2.40
CA THR A 100 -1.38 -18.04 -2.00
C THR A 100 -1.58 -17.80 -0.50
N SER A 101 -0.62 -18.25 0.31
CA SER A 101 -0.67 -18.08 1.78
C SER A 101 -0.55 -16.61 2.22
N ILE A 102 0.30 -15.80 1.57
CA ILE A 102 0.41 -14.38 1.92
C ILE A 102 -0.88 -13.66 1.55
N LEU A 103 -1.44 -13.94 0.37
CA LEU A 103 -2.70 -13.36 -0.08
C LEU A 103 -3.84 -13.62 0.90
N LEU A 104 -4.03 -14.89 1.29
CA LEU A 104 -5.07 -15.28 2.24
C LEU A 104 -4.88 -14.62 3.61
N ARG A 105 -3.64 -14.57 4.11
CA ARG A 105 -3.33 -13.90 5.38
C ARG A 105 -3.62 -12.40 5.29
N THR A 106 -3.18 -11.72 4.23
CA THR A 106 -3.45 -10.29 4.02
C THR A 106 -4.94 -10.03 3.98
N THR A 107 -5.72 -10.83 3.23
CA THR A 107 -7.17 -10.70 3.17
C THR A 107 -7.81 -10.87 4.54
N SER A 108 -7.39 -11.88 5.32
CA SER A 108 -7.89 -12.07 6.69
C SER A 108 -7.61 -10.85 7.55
N THR A 109 -6.39 -10.32 7.52
CA THR A 109 -6.04 -9.12 8.30
C THR A 109 -6.78 -7.87 7.83
N VAL A 110 -7.05 -7.72 6.53
CA VAL A 110 -7.90 -6.62 6.02
C VAL A 110 -9.30 -6.73 6.64
N LEU A 111 -9.91 -7.92 6.66
CA LEU A 111 -11.23 -8.12 7.26
C LEU A 111 -11.22 -7.82 8.76
N ASP A 112 -10.16 -8.21 9.49
CA ASP A 112 -10.00 -7.87 10.91
C ASP A 112 -9.88 -6.35 11.13
N VAL A 113 -9.16 -5.64 10.25
CA VAL A 113 -9.04 -4.18 10.33
C VAL A 113 -10.38 -3.52 10.02
N VAL A 114 -11.11 -4.01 9.02
CA VAL A 114 -12.46 -3.52 8.69
C VAL A 114 -13.38 -3.68 9.91
N GLN A 115 -13.42 -4.86 10.53
CA GLN A 115 -14.24 -5.11 11.72
C GLN A 115 -13.90 -4.22 12.93
N ARG A 116 -12.66 -3.72 13.03
CA ARG A 116 -12.26 -2.81 14.11
C ARG A 116 -12.62 -1.36 13.84
N LEU A 117 -12.81 -0.99 12.58
CA LEU A 117 -13.13 0.38 12.16
C LEU A 117 -14.65 0.63 12.07
N PHE A 118 -15.45 -0.43 12.09
CA PHE A 118 -16.91 -0.41 12.23
C PHE A 118 -17.32 -0.74 13.67
#